data_AF-A0A1Z7Z6Z3-F1
#
_entry.id   AF-A0A1Z7Z6Z3-F1
#
_cell.length_a   1.000
_cell.length_b   1.000
_cell.length_c   1.000
_cell.angle_alpha   90.00
_cell.angle_beta   90.00
_cell.angle_gamma   90.00
#
_symmetry.space_group_name_H-M   'P 1'
#
loop_
_entity.id
_entity.type
_entity.pdbx_description
1 polymer ?
#
loop_
_entity_poly.entity_id
_entity_poly.type
_entity_poly.pdbx_seq_one_letter_code
_entity_poly.pdbx_strand_id
1 'polypeptide(L)'
;MKLRAISNLYVVLLLSVFTTTVCSSQTLLQKNHNGLTTITFNSSKGEISIYIPAHNENEHITVSISIVADGNSRNKIKKNSNTLEQFQLTYGGIPISLQSKNYYLNTAELKNNVLSLSNEKGTFLASSKIIFPSQNKTSITTAQIPPYMTAGQSGKISTSLDGISSNTSVSINNENVAILAESETNLFFEVPSNIRGISQLQVQNDGQTIEEEVNVLALEISVERLNLMRGETTSLLIQVSGLEGLQTEVPITITNESPTNISLEGGNNQEITIQPNGDIYELSQTITATQGGSFSVSATILPSNEFNVLPNNEPLCNCIIDDYSYLISPESCEELGGHCSSSEHDMPLSNIQNLENDGTSEFTFRIKQLSIDNDIKDLEDSIDDKWEKWHRAKHLKDSLSELHIDLVTIDSVLDRIPEAYKDKLKKAIDSLVKANEQISEEVTNAALENAIADAQANLEACKNRVSQIEATQEQQEKDLESLEEEMNTLLDDLNKVLDDYCIDNSCKASFTKKADGTFSLNYDIPKETDGVTREYISEFTSAIYKITAKHRRALKTHKQTLENLEDAKEDCSELEDALRKAEDAKAKSDYKAALELKVEDECDVS
;
A
#
# COMPACT_ATOMS: atom_id res chain seq x y z
N MET A 1 35.36 2.23 -44.69
CA MET A 1 33.95 2.66 -44.80
C MET A 1 32.92 1.52 -44.68
N LYS A 2 33.31 0.22 -44.66
CA LYS A 2 32.39 -0.92 -44.48
C LYS A 2 32.25 -1.47 -43.04
N LEU A 3 33.00 -0.96 -42.06
CA LEU A 3 32.95 -1.45 -40.66
C LEU A 3 31.94 -0.71 -39.75
N ARG A 4 31.36 0.42 -40.15
CA ARG A 4 30.37 1.16 -39.33
C ARG A 4 28.93 0.64 -39.45
N ALA A 5 28.61 -0.18 -40.45
CA ALA A 5 27.25 -0.67 -40.67
C ALA A 5 26.89 -1.90 -39.82
N ILE A 6 27.87 -2.64 -39.29
CA ILE A 6 27.63 -3.85 -38.49
C ILE A 6 27.43 -3.50 -37.00
N SER A 7 27.95 -2.37 -36.53
CA SER A 7 27.79 -1.91 -35.14
C SER A 7 26.36 -1.45 -34.82
N ASN A 8 25.66 -0.82 -35.77
CA ASN A 8 24.29 -0.31 -35.52
C ASN A 8 23.22 -1.40 -35.62
N LEU A 9 23.51 -2.55 -36.24
CA LEU A 9 22.56 -3.66 -36.33
C LEU A 9 22.54 -4.50 -35.03
N TYR A 10 23.64 -4.56 -34.28
CA TYR A 10 23.69 -5.21 -32.97
C TYR A 10 23.01 -4.40 -31.86
N VAL A 11 23.04 -3.07 -31.93
CA VAL A 11 22.38 -2.19 -30.94
C VAL A 11 20.85 -2.23 -31.08
N VAL A 12 20.33 -2.41 -32.30
CA VAL A 12 18.87 -2.50 -32.53
C VAL A 12 18.33 -3.90 -32.21
N LEU A 13 19.13 -4.97 -32.33
CA LEU A 13 18.69 -6.34 -32.04
C LEU A 13 18.78 -6.73 -30.55
N LEU A 14 19.50 -5.95 -29.73
CA LEU A 14 19.54 -6.10 -28.26
C LEU A 14 18.42 -5.34 -27.54
N LEU A 15 17.72 -4.42 -28.21
CA LEU A 15 16.64 -3.62 -27.60
C LEU A 15 15.24 -4.26 -27.69
N SER A 16 15.06 -5.41 -28.36
CA SER A 16 13.73 -5.98 -28.64
C SER A 16 13.37 -7.25 -27.84
N VAL A 17 14.13 -7.64 -26.81
CA VAL A 17 13.94 -8.95 -26.12
C VAL A 17 13.65 -8.86 -24.61
N PHE A 18 13.52 -7.69 -23.99
CA PHE A 18 13.25 -7.60 -22.53
C PHE A 18 12.04 -6.75 -22.18
N THR A 19 10.84 -7.22 -22.56
CA THR A 19 9.59 -6.87 -21.85
C THR A 19 9.08 -8.09 -21.10
N THR A 20 9.92 -8.69 -20.25
CA THR A 20 9.41 -9.63 -19.25
C THR A 20 8.54 -8.82 -18.30
N THR A 21 7.23 -9.01 -18.40
CA THR A 21 6.24 -8.47 -17.47
C THR A 21 6.58 -9.06 -16.11
N VAL A 22 7.34 -8.33 -15.29
CA VAL A 22 7.53 -8.67 -13.88
C VAL A 22 6.14 -8.54 -13.29
N CYS A 23 5.48 -9.68 -13.09
CA CYS A 23 4.22 -9.73 -12.38
C CYS A 23 4.58 -9.42 -10.92
N SER A 24 4.60 -8.12 -10.58
CA SER A 24 4.72 -7.67 -9.21
C SER A 24 3.55 -8.29 -8.45
N SER A 25 3.83 -9.37 -7.73
CA SER A 25 2.82 -10.05 -6.93
C SER A 25 2.32 -9.06 -5.88
N GLN A 26 1.12 -8.56 -6.07
CA GLN A 26 0.48 -7.70 -5.07
C GLN A 26 0.17 -8.58 -3.87
N THR A 27 0.64 -8.16 -2.69
CA THR A 27 0.21 -8.83 -1.46
C THR A 27 -1.21 -8.36 -1.17
N LEU A 28 -2.10 -9.33 -1.07
CA LEU A 28 -3.48 -9.13 -0.65
C LEU A 28 -3.57 -9.45 0.83
N LEU A 29 -4.02 -8.48 1.62
CA LEU A 29 -4.31 -8.68 3.04
C LEU A 29 -5.80 -8.49 3.27
N GLN A 30 -6.45 -9.51 3.81
CA GLN A 30 -7.86 -9.44 4.19
C GLN A 30 -7.96 -9.57 5.71
N LYS A 31 -8.61 -8.60 6.34
CA LYS A 31 -8.90 -8.59 7.78
C LYS A 31 -10.41 -8.47 7.98
N ASN A 32 -10.96 -9.32 8.81
CA ASN A 32 -12.35 -9.21 9.24
C ASN A 32 -12.34 -8.84 10.73
N HIS A 33 -12.93 -7.70 11.09
CA HIS A 33 -13.02 -7.25 12.47
C HIS A 33 -14.41 -6.70 12.74
N ASN A 34 -15.15 -7.23 13.72
CA ASN A 34 -16.51 -6.79 14.06
C ASN A 34 -17.55 -6.85 12.92
N GLY A 35 -17.30 -7.63 11.87
CA GLY A 35 -18.12 -7.61 10.66
C GLY A 35 -17.80 -6.47 9.71
N LEU A 36 -16.67 -5.77 9.88
CA LEU A 36 -16.05 -4.97 8.84
C LEU A 36 -14.99 -5.82 8.15
N THR A 37 -15.15 -6.03 6.85
CA THR A 37 -14.14 -6.66 6.01
C THR A 37 -13.27 -5.57 5.41
N THR A 38 -11.99 -5.54 5.78
CA THR A 38 -10.97 -4.67 5.16
C THR A 38 -10.14 -5.49 4.19
N ILE A 39 -10.12 -5.08 2.92
CA ILE A 39 -9.26 -5.67 1.90
C ILE A 39 -8.23 -4.64 1.48
N THR A 40 -6.96 -4.99 1.64
CA THR A 40 -5.83 -4.13 1.32
C THR A 40 -5.05 -4.71 0.14
N PHE A 41 -4.92 -3.92 -0.92
CA PHE A 41 -4.08 -4.20 -2.07
C PHE A 41 -2.79 -3.37 -1.99
N ASN A 42 -1.66 -4.04 -1.84
CA ASN A 42 -0.35 -3.39 -1.83
C ASN A 42 0.29 -3.41 -3.21
N SER A 43 0.85 -2.27 -3.62
CA SER A 43 1.60 -2.12 -4.85
C SER A 43 2.90 -1.34 -4.60
N SER A 44 3.78 -1.26 -5.59
CA SER A 44 4.95 -0.37 -5.52
C SER A 44 4.61 1.12 -5.58
N LYS A 45 3.32 1.45 -5.78
CA LYS A 45 2.80 2.82 -5.85
C LYS A 45 2.10 3.22 -4.55
N GLY A 46 1.88 2.29 -3.63
CA GLY A 46 1.13 2.52 -2.40
C GLY A 46 0.07 1.46 -2.16
N GLU A 47 -0.85 1.82 -1.27
CA GLU A 47 -1.87 0.96 -0.70
C GLU A 47 -3.28 1.41 -1.11
N ILE A 48 -4.14 0.46 -1.45
CA ILE A 48 -5.58 0.67 -1.62
C ILE A 48 -6.31 -0.21 -0.60
N SER A 49 -7.00 0.40 0.34
CA SER A 49 -7.78 -0.27 1.39
C SER A 49 -9.28 -0.05 1.17
N ILE A 50 -10.05 -1.14 1.13
CA ILE A 50 -11.49 -1.15 0.88
C ILE A 50 -12.19 -1.68 2.12
N TYR A 51 -13.16 -0.93 2.63
CA TYR A 51 -13.91 -1.23 3.84
C TYR A 51 -15.33 -1.63 3.47
N ILE A 52 -15.68 -2.89 3.68
CA ILE A 52 -16.96 -3.46 3.29
C ILE A 52 -17.68 -3.96 4.54
N PRO A 53 -18.88 -3.42 4.85
CA PRO A 53 -19.63 -3.87 6.02
C PRO A 53 -20.24 -5.24 5.75
N ALA A 54 -20.39 -6.04 6.80
CA ALA A 54 -21.25 -7.21 6.78
C ALA A 54 -22.68 -6.79 6.47
N HIS A 55 -23.32 -7.53 5.57
CA HIS A 55 -24.62 -7.19 5.03
C HIS A 55 -25.41 -8.45 4.67
N ASN A 56 -26.72 -8.27 4.53
CA ASN A 56 -27.63 -9.27 4.02
C ASN A 56 -27.77 -9.17 2.50
N GLU A 57 -28.40 -10.19 1.91
CA GLU A 57 -28.85 -10.10 0.52
C GLU A 57 -29.94 -9.02 0.38
N ASN A 58 -29.87 -8.25 -0.72
CA ASN A 58 -30.82 -7.18 -1.04
C ASN A 58 -30.85 -6.04 -0.01
N GLU A 59 -29.68 -5.66 0.48
CA GLU A 59 -29.45 -4.55 1.40
C GLU A 59 -28.70 -3.42 0.68
N HIS A 60 -28.97 -2.20 1.09
CA HIS A 60 -28.16 -1.06 0.70
C HIS A 60 -26.94 -0.92 1.60
N ILE A 61 -25.77 -0.73 0.99
CA ILE A 61 -24.52 -0.53 1.71
C ILE A 61 -23.73 0.63 1.12
N THR A 62 -22.93 1.27 1.96
CA THR A 62 -21.83 2.12 1.54
C THR A 62 -20.50 1.44 1.86
N VAL A 63 -19.66 1.34 0.83
CA VAL A 63 -18.26 0.89 0.90
C VAL A 63 -17.37 2.12 0.86
N SER A 64 -16.37 2.20 1.72
CA SER A 64 -15.37 3.26 1.66
C SER A 64 -14.03 2.76 1.13
N ILE A 65 -13.28 3.68 0.54
CA ILE A 65 -12.00 3.43 -0.13
C ILE A 65 -10.99 4.43 0.43
N SER A 66 -9.85 3.91 0.88
CA SER A 66 -8.69 4.68 1.30
C SER A 66 -7.52 4.37 0.38
N ILE A 67 -6.88 5.42 -0.14
CA ILE A 67 -5.71 5.31 -1.01
C ILE A 67 -4.56 6.03 -0.31
N VAL A 68 -3.48 5.31 -0.06
CA VAL A 68 -2.26 5.86 0.53
C VAL A 68 -1.13 5.64 -0.46
N ALA A 69 -0.78 6.70 -1.20
CA ALA A 69 0.29 6.63 -2.19
C ALA A 69 1.67 6.63 -1.52
N ASP A 70 2.56 5.74 -1.97
CA ASP A 70 3.96 5.70 -1.54
C ASP A 70 4.77 6.77 -2.25
N GLY A 71 5.75 7.37 -1.58
CA GLY A 71 6.70 8.27 -2.21
C GLY A 71 7.57 9.01 -1.20
N ASN A 72 8.79 9.36 -1.62
CA ASN A 72 9.72 10.17 -0.84
C ASN A 72 9.63 11.67 -1.18
N SER A 73 8.81 12.05 -2.15
CA SER A 73 8.53 13.42 -2.57
C SER A 73 7.04 13.61 -2.80
N ARG A 74 6.54 14.84 -2.65
CA ARG A 74 5.12 15.18 -2.91
C ARG A 74 4.71 14.84 -4.34
N ASN A 75 5.55 15.15 -5.32
CA ASN A 75 5.30 14.84 -6.74
C ASN A 75 5.14 13.34 -6.97
N LYS A 76 6.01 12.52 -6.37
CA LYS A 76 5.91 11.06 -6.46
C LYS A 76 4.64 10.54 -5.79
N ILE A 77 4.28 11.06 -4.62
CA ILE A 77 3.03 10.73 -3.93
C ILE A 77 1.83 11.10 -4.82
N LYS A 78 1.79 12.31 -5.41
CA LYS A 78 0.73 12.78 -6.31
C LYS A 78 0.62 11.90 -7.57
N LYS A 79 1.75 11.64 -8.24
CA LYS A 79 1.82 10.76 -9.41
C LYS A 79 1.35 9.35 -9.10
N ASN A 80 1.80 8.80 -7.97
CA ASN A 80 1.41 7.47 -7.54
C ASN A 80 -0.07 7.43 -7.13
N SER A 81 -0.61 8.46 -6.47
CA SER A 81 -2.05 8.61 -6.19
C SER A 81 -2.87 8.58 -7.47
N ASN A 82 -2.50 9.43 -8.45
CA ASN A 82 -3.16 9.46 -9.76
C ASN A 82 -3.10 8.10 -10.46
N THR A 83 -1.98 7.37 -10.32
CA THR A 83 -1.84 6.01 -10.89
C THR A 83 -2.75 5.01 -10.17
N LEU A 84 -2.83 5.07 -8.84
CA LEU A 84 -3.69 4.17 -8.05
C LEU A 84 -5.17 4.43 -8.34
N GLU A 85 -5.57 5.69 -8.49
CA GLU A 85 -6.95 6.09 -8.83
C GLU A 85 -7.39 5.63 -10.22
N GLN A 86 -6.45 5.34 -11.12
CA GLN A 86 -6.73 4.78 -12.45
C GLN A 86 -6.95 3.27 -12.45
N PHE A 87 -6.72 2.59 -11.33
CA PHE A 87 -7.05 1.17 -11.22
C PHE A 87 -8.56 0.97 -11.26
N GLN A 88 -8.96 -0.18 -11.82
CA GLN A 88 -10.35 -0.57 -11.92
C GLN A 88 -10.65 -1.57 -10.82
N LEU A 89 -11.45 -1.13 -9.85
CA LEU A 89 -11.99 -1.98 -8.80
C LEU A 89 -13.38 -2.46 -9.22
N THR A 90 -13.67 -3.74 -9.05
CA THR A 90 -15.03 -4.27 -9.25
C THR A 90 -15.44 -5.14 -8.07
N TYR A 91 -16.67 -5.00 -7.60
CA TYR A 91 -17.25 -5.85 -6.58
C TYR A 91 -18.48 -6.57 -7.14
N GLY A 92 -18.46 -7.91 -7.17
CA GLY A 92 -19.56 -8.71 -7.72
C GLY A 92 -19.85 -8.44 -9.20
N GLY A 93 -18.86 -7.91 -9.92
CA GLY A 93 -18.97 -7.46 -11.32
C GLY A 93 -19.47 -6.02 -11.50
N ILE A 94 -19.70 -5.28 -10.41
CA ILE A 94 -20.07 -3.86 -10.44
C ILE A 94 -18.79 -3.02 -10.33
N PRO A 95 -18.50 -2.12 -11.28
CA PRO A 95 -17.34 -1.25 -11.19
C PRO A 95 -17.50 -0.22 -10.06
N ILE A 96 -16.47 -0.06 -9.26
CA ILE A 96 -16.36 0.91 -8.18
C ILE A 96 -15.28 1.92 -8.57
N SER A 97 -15.63 3.20 -8.59
CA SER A 97 -14.66 4.27 -8.85
C SER A 97 -13.77 4.47 -7.63
N LEU A 98 -12.46 4.33 -7.80
CA LEU A 98 -11.47 4.61 -6.76
C LEU A 98 -11.34 6.11 -6.44
N GLN A 99 -11.81 6.99 -7.33
CA GLN A 99 -11.86 8.44 -7.09
C GLN A 99 -12.93 8.81 -6.04
N SER A 100 -13.93 7.94 -5.87
CA SER A 100 -14.98 8.14 -4.87
C SER A 100 -14.51 7.56 -3.54
N LYS A 101 -14.37 8.40 -2.51
CA LYS A 101 -14.05 7.94 -1.14
C LYS A 101 -15.10 6.97 -0.60
N ASN A 102 -16.37 7.18 -0.98
CA ASN A 102 -17.52 6.36 -0.58
C ASN A 102 -18.30 5.94 -1.83
N TYR A 103 -18.72 4.68 -1.90
CA TYR A 103 -19.49 4.11 -2.99
C TYR A 103 -20.73 3.40 -2.45
N TYR A 104 -21.90 3.82 -2.93
CA TYR A 104 -23.19 3.22 -2.59
C TYR A 104 -23.50 2.03 -3.50
N LEU A 105 -23.99 0.94 -2.91
CA LEU A 105 -24.22 -0.33 -3.58
C LEU A 105 -25.51 -0.97 -3.10
N ASN A 106 -26.27 -1.57 -4.02
CA ASN A 106 -27.33 -2.50 -3.69
C ASN A 106 -26.81 -3.94 -3.81
N THR A 107 -26.79 -4.69 -2.71
CA THR A 107 -26.21 -6.04 -2.69
C THR A 107 -26.99 -7.03 -3.56
N ALA A 108 -28.25 -6.72 -3.91
CA ALA A 108 -29.05 -7.49 -4.88
C ALA A 108 -28.44 -7.53 -6.30
N GLU A 109 -27.61 -6.54 -6.65
CA GLU A 109 -27.02 -6.41 -7.98
C GLU A 109 -25.71 -7.20 -8.11
N LEU A 110 -25.16 -7.69 -6.99
CA LEU A 110 -23.93 -8.45 -6.97
C LEU A 110 -24.15 -9.86 -7.53
N LYS A 111 -23.35 -10.22 -8.53
CA LYS A 111 -23.38 -11.57 -9.13
C LYS A 111 -22.67 -12.60 -8.25
N ASN A 112 -21.73 -12.14 -7.43
CA ASN A 112 -20.94 -12.92 -6.49
C ASN A 112 -20.29 -11.98 -5.47
N ASN A 113 -19.69 -12.53 -4.41
CA ASN A 113 -18.99 -11.76 -3.40
C ASN A 113 -17.48 -11.66 -3.68
N VAL A 114 -17.08 -11.40 -4.92
CA VAL A 114 -15.66 -11.26 -5.28
C VAL A 114 -15.34 -9.80 -5.53
N LEU A 115 -14.34 -9.29 -4.80
CA LEU A 115 -13.68 -8.03 -5.09
C LEU A 115 -12.49 -8.31 -6.00
N SER A 116 -12.37 -7.59 -7.12
CA SER A 116 -11.21 -7.71 -8.00
C SER A 116 -10.64 -6.36 -8.38
N LEU A 117 -9.33 -6.32 -8.49
CA LEU A 117 -8.55 -5.17 -8.88
C LEU A 117 -7.85 -5.48 -10.22
N SER A 118 -7.96 -4.55 -11.15
CA SER A 118 -7.24 -4.56 -12.43
C SER A 118 -6.58 -3.22 -12.68
N ASN A 119 -5.50 -3.21 -13.45
CA ASN A 119 -4.85 -1.95 -13.84
C ASN A 119 -5.67 -1.17 -14.88
N GLU A 120 -5.18 0.02 -15.25
CA GLU A 120 -5.76 0.89 -16.28
C GLU A 120 -6.01 0.19 -17.64
N LYS A 121 -5.24 -0.86 -17.96
CA LYS A 121 -5.33 -1.65 -19.20
C LYS A 121 -6.32 -2.81 -19.08
N GLY A 122 -7.01 -2.94 -17.95
CA GLY A 122 -7.90 -4.06 -17.65
C GLY A 122 -7.17 -5.38 -17.37
N THR A 123 -5.85 -5.34 -17.16
CA THR A 123 -5.10 -6.54 -16.76
C THR A 123 -5.43 -6.84 -15.31
N PHE A 124 -5.90 -8.06 -15.06
CA PHE A 124 -6.19 -8.56 -13.72
C PHE A 124 -4.93 -8.55 -12.84
N LEU A 125 -5.05 -8.00 -11.63
CA LEU A 125 -3.95 -7.92 -10.67
C LEU A 125 -4.19 -8.85 -9.48
N ALA A 126 -5.37 -8.75 -8.86
CA ALA A 126 -5.72 -9.51 -7.66
C ALA A 126 -7.23 -9.64 -7.50
N SER A 127 -7.66 -10.64 -6.71
CA SER A 127 -9.04 -10.75 -6.23
C SER A 127 -9.11 -11.35 -4.84
N SER A 128 -10.18 -10.99 -4.12
CA SER A 128 -10.54 -11.53 -2.81
C SER A 128 -11.99 -11.98 -2.85
N LYS A 129 -12.26 -13.19 -2.35
CA LYS A 129 -13.62 -13.65 -2.06
C LYS A 129 -14.00 -13.17 -0.67
N ILE A 130 -15.03 -12.34 -0.59
CA ILE A 130 -15.56 -11.85 0.66
C ILE A 130 -16.55 -12.87 1.21
N ILE A 131 -16.32 -13.28 2.45
CA ILE A 131 -17.18 -14.23 3.18
C ILE A 131 -17.80 -13.45 4.32
N PHE A 132 -19.12 -13.34 4.30
CA PHE A 132 -19.88 -12.80 5.41
C PHE A 132 -20.58 -13.93 6.15
N PRO A 133 -20.61 -13.92 7.49
CA PRO A 133 -21.50 -14.81 8.21
C PRO A 133 -22.93 -14.46 7.81
N SER A 134 -23.73 -15.47 7.47
CA SER A 134 -25.16 -15.27 7.19
C SER A 134 -25.81 -14.63 8.42
N GLN A 135 -26.25 -13.38 8.30
CA GLN A 135 -26.95 -12.69 9.35
C GLN A 135 -28.45 -12.91 9.17
N ASN A 136 -29.14 -13.32 10.22
CA ASN A 136 -30.59 -13.28 10.21
C ASN A 136 -31.01 -11.82 10.35
N LYS A 137 -31.73 -11.28 9.35
CA LYS A 137 -32.28 -9.91 9.38
C LYS A 137 -33.15 -9.75 10.63
N THR A 138 -32.55 -9.22 11.68
CA THR A 138 -33.21 -8.94 12.95
C THR A 138 -33.50 -7.45 12.95
N SER A 139 -34.77 -7.09 13.08
CA SER A 139 -35.15 -5.67 13.19
C SER A 139 -34.59 -5.10 14.49
N ILE A 140 -33.56 -4.27 14.39
CA ILE A 140 -32.97 -3.54 15.52
C ILE A 140 -33.85 -2.31 15.77
N THR A 141 -34.54 -2.27 16.91
CA THR A 141 -35.40 -1.14 17.30
C THR A 141 -34.70 -0.14 18.21
N THR A 142 -33.55 -0.50 18.77
CA THR A 142 -32.77 0.32 19.69
C THR A 142 -31.31 0.21 19.32
N ALA A 143 -30.63 1.35 19.19
CA ALA A 143 -29.21 1.39 18.89
C ALA A 143 -28.42 0.61 19.95
N GLN A 144 -27.53 -0.26 19.48
CA GLN A 144 -26.61 -1.04 20.29
C GLN A 144 -25.23 -0.41 20.15
N ILE A 145 -24.85 0.39 21.15
CA ILE A 145 -23.54 1.02 21.27
C ILE A 145 -22.73 0.15 22.24
N PRO A 146 -21.50 -0.28 21.87
CA PRO A 146 -20.68 -1.06 22.77
C PRO A 146 -20.29 -0.21 23.99
N PRO A 147 -20.17 -0.79 25.20
CA PRO A 147 -19.71 -0.09 26.40
C PRO A 147 -18.34 0.58 26.23
N TYR A 148 -17.49 0.06 25.32
CA TYR A 148 -16.22 0.67 25.00
C TYR A 148 -15.83 0.49 23.52
N MET A 149 -14.92 1.34 23.05
CA MET A 149 -14.28 1.29 21.74
C MET A 149 -12.76 1.44 21.90
N THR A 150 -11.98 1.14 20.86
CA THR A 150 -10.51 1.25 20.91
C THR A 150 -10.03 2.41 20.04
N ALA A 151 -9.23 3.30 20.60
CA ALA A 151 -8.62 4.42 19.89
C ALA A 151 -7.77 3.94 18.70
N GLY A 152 -7.91 4.61 17.56
CA GLY A 152 -7.22 4.26 16.30
C GLY A 152 -7.72 2.98 15.63
N GLN A 153 -8.81 2.38 16.11
CA GLN A 153 -9.45 1.21 15.50
C GLN A 153 -10.83 1.58 14.94
N SER A 154 -11.46 0.64 14.23
CA SER A 154 -12.84 0.84 13.77
C SER A 154 -13.85 0.66 14.91
N GLY A 155 -14.69 1.67 15.11
CA GLY A 155 -15.88 1.62 15.94
C GLY A 155 -17.04 0.97 15.18
N LYS A 156 -17.95 0.32 15.90
CA LYS A 156 -19.18 -0.26 15.36
C LYS A 156 -20.38 0.15 16.20
N ILE A 157 -21.45 0.55 15.54
CA ILE A 157 -22.77 0.76 16.14
C ILE A 157 -23.78 -0.05 15.34
N SER A 158 -24.62 -0.82 16.02
CA SER A 158 -25.70 -1.54 15.36
C SER A 158 -27.03 -0.82 15.61
N THR A 159 -27.64 -0.27 14.57
CA THR A 159 -28.88 0.53 14.65
C THR A 159 -29.63 0.45 13.31
N SER A 160 -30.86 0.96 13.25
CA SER A 160 -31.60 1.04 11.98
C SER A 160 -31.05 2.20 11.14
N LEU A 161 -30.53 1.89 9.96
CA LEU A 161 -29.97 2.83 8.98
C LEU A 161 -30.56 2.55 7.59
N ASP A 162 -30.18 3.32 6.59
CA ASP A 162 -30.56 3.13 5.18
C ASP A 162 -29.40 2.67 4.29
N GLY A 163 -28.18 2.58 4.84
CA GLY A 163 -26.98 2.17 4.12
C GLY A 163 -26.34 3.28 3.29
N ILE A 164 -26.74 4.53 3.47
CA ILE A 164 -26.29 5.69 2.70
C ILE A 164 -25.44 6.62 3.58
N SER A 165 -24.13 6.36 3.68
CA SER A 165 -23.26 7.16 4.58
C SER A 165 -23.18 8.67 4.29
N SER A 166 -23.68 9.17 3.15
CA SER A 166 -23.67 10.60 2.84
C SER A 166 -24.71 11.42 3.60
N ASN A 167 -25.70 10.78 4.22
CA ASN A 167 -26.66 11.42 5.13
C ASN A 167 -26.38 11.11 6.62
N THR A 168 -25.39 10.25 6.89
CA THR A 168 -24.95 9.89 8.24
C THR A 168 -23.74 10.74 8.64
N SER A 169 -23.70 11.16 9.90
CA SER A 169 -22.50 11.75 10.49
C SER A 169 -22.28 11.17 11.89
N VAL A 170 -21.01 11.05 12.26
CA VAL A 170 -20.60 10.59 13.58
C VAL A 170 -19.63 11.60 14.15
N SER A 171 -19.79 11.94 15.42
CA SER A 171 -18.81 12.71 16.17
C SER A 171 -18.54 12.12 17.53
N ILE A 172 -17.31 12.30 18.01
CA ILE A 172 -16.87 11.93 19.36
C ILE A 172 -16.31 13.18 20.02
N ASN A 173 -16.86 13.59 21.16
CA ASN A 173 -16.51 14.85 21.83
C ASN A 173 -16.61 16.09 20.92
N ASN A 174 -17.58 16.10 20.00
CA ASN A 174 -17.79 17.11 18.95
C ASN A 174 -16.71 17.15 17.85
N GLU A 175 -15.83 16.14 17.77
CA GLU A 175 -14.91 15.94 16.64
C GLU A 175 -15.57 14.99 15.63
N ASN A 176 -15.78 15.44 14.39
CA ASN A 176 -16.33 14.60 13.34
C ASN A 176 -15.34 13.49 12.98
N VAL A 177 -15.85 12.26 12.89
CA VAL A 177 -15.02 11.09 12.58
C VAL A 177 -15.37 10.51 11.21
N ALA A 178 -14.39 9.87 10.58
CA ALA A 178 -14.58 9.30 9.25
C ALA A 178 -15.45 8.04 9.32
N ILE A 179 -16.51 7.99 8.51
CA ILE A 179 -17.29 6.77 8.30
C ILE A 179 -16.50 5.86 7.37
N LEU A 180 -16.28 4.62 7.80
CA LEU A 180 -15.54 3.59 7.05
C LEU A 180 -16.47 2.71 6.23
N ALA A 181 -17.70 2.49 6.70
CA ALA A 181 -18.69 1.69 5.98
C ALA A 181 -20.06 1.84 6.64
N GLU A 182 -21.12 1.60 5.87
CA GLU A 182 -22.49 1.58 6.38
C GLU A 182 -23.32 0.48 5.71
N SER A 183 -24.18 -0.18 6.50
CA SER A 183 -25.24 -1.08 6.03
C SER A 183 -26.57 -0.63 6.66
N GLU A 184 -27.72 -1.18 6.27
CA GLU A 184 -29.02 -0.90 6.91
C GLU A 184 -29.05 -1.21 8.43
N THR A 185 -28.09 -1.97 8.95
CA THR A 185 -28.06 -2.40 10.36
C THR A 185 -26.78 -2.08 11.12
N ASN A 186 -25.71 -1.67 10.43
CA ASN A 186 -24.40 -1.43 11.04
C ASN A 186 -23.74 -0.19 10.48
N LEU A 187 -23.19 0.64 11.37
CA LEU A 187 -22.34 1.77 11.05
C LEU A 187 -20.93 1.49 11.56
N PHE A 188 -19.94 1.69 10.69
CA PHE A 188 -18.53 1.57 11.01
C PHE A 188 -17.82 2.90 10.77
N PHE A 189 -16.99 3.32 11.72
CA PHE A 189 -16.26 4.59 11.65
C PHE A 189 -14.90 4.46 12.31
N GLU A 190 -14.00 5.40 12.03
CA GLU A 190 -12.67 5.46 12.64
C GLU A 190 -12.75 6.14 14.01
N VAL A 191 -12.28 5.46 15.06
CA VAL A 191 -12.16 6.07 16.38
C VAL A 191 -10.83 6.85 16.42
N PRO A 192 -10.83 8.17 16.67
CA PRO A 192 -9.61 8.96 16.68
C PRO A 192 -8.59 8.44 17.69
N SER A 193 -7.33 8.36 17.29
CA SER A 193 -6.23 7.81 18.12
C SER A 193 -5.85 8.70 19.31
N ASN A 194 -6.28 9.97 19.31
CA ASN A 194 -6.01 10.97 20.33
C ASN A 194 -7.08 11.04 21.44
N ILE A 195 -8.18 10.29 21.32
CA ILE A 195 -9.27 10.29 22.30
C ILE A 195 -9.13 9.09 23.26
N ARG A 196 -9.40 9.31 24.55
CA ARG A 196 -9.39 8.28 25.58
C ARG A 196 -10.32 8.62 26.74
N GLY A 197 -10.81 7.61 27.44
CA GLY A 197 -11.75 7.74 28.56
C GLY A 197 -13.20 7.91 28.11
N ILE A 198 -14.06 8.31 29.05
CA ILE A 198 -15.48 8.56 28.80
C ILE A 198 -15.61 9.70 27.79
N SER A 199 -16.30 9.43 26.69
CA SER A 199 -16.48 10.35 25.57
C SER A 199 -17.94 10.40 25.13
N GLN A 200 -18.40 11.58 24.72
CA GLN A 200 -19.73 11.74 24.17
C GLN A 200 -19.72 11.33 22.70
N LEU A 201 -20.42 10.24 22.39
CA LEU A 201 -20.67 9.80 21.02
C LEU A 201 -21.99 10.40 20.55
N GLN A 202 -21.99 10.97 19.34
CA GLN A 202 -23.18 11.45 18.66
C GLN A 202 -23.24 10.86 17.26
N VAL A 203 -24.35 10.22 16.92
CA VAL A 203 -24.65 9.74 15.57
C VAL A 203 -25.89 10.46 15.06
N GLN A 204 -25.80 11.07 13.88
CA GLN A 204 -26.93 11.65 13.21
C GLN A 204 -27.18 10.93 11.88
N ASN A 205 -28.39 10.42 11.67
CA ASN A 205 -28.82 9.84 10.39
C ASN A 205 -30.26 10.29 10.06
N ASP A 206 -30.48 10.82 8.86
CA ASP A 206 -31.78 11.33 8.35
C ASP A 206 -32.55 12.19 9.38
N GLY A 207 -31.83 13.07 10.07
CA GLY A 207 -32.38 13.96 11.10
C GLY A 207 -32.68 13.31 12.45
N GLN A 208 -32.50 12.00 12.61
CA GLN A 208 -32.47 11.33 13.91
C GLN A 208 -31.10 11.49 14.54
N THR A 209 -31.05 11.67 15.85
CA THR A 209 -29.81 11.85 16.61
C THR A 209 -29.79 10.90 17.79
N ILE A 210 -28.70 10.14 17.91
CA ILE A 210 -28.40 9.26 19.03
C ILE A 210 -27.21 9.89 19.76
N GLU A 211 -27.35 10.09 21.07
CA GLU A 211 -26.29 10.62 21.93
C GLU A 211 -26.12 9.66 23.11
N GLU A 212 -24.92 9.10 23.26
CA GLU A 212 -24.57 8.19 24.36
C GLU A 212 -23.14 8.43 24.82
N GLU A 213 -22.86 8.12 26.09
CA GLU A 213 -21.50 8.08 26.60
C GLU A 213 -20.85 6.72 26.29
N VAL A 214 -19.60 6.73 25.83
CA VAL A 214 -18.83 5.52 25.56
C VAL A 214 -17.41 5.67 26.11
N ASN A 215 -16.84 4.59 26.63
CA ASN A 215 -15.43 4.56 27.01
C ASN A 215 -14.55 4.31 25.77
N VAL A 216 -13.64 5.25 25.46
CA VAL A 216 -12.61 5.03 24.43
C VAL A 216 -11.33 4.55 25.12
N LEU A 217 -10.91 3.34 24.82
CA LEU A 217 -9.72 2.71 25.38
C LEU A 217 -8.52 2.94 24.48
N ALA A 218 -7.37 3.30 25.05
CA ALA A 218 -6.12 3.35 24.33
C ALA A 218 -5.21 2.21 24.78
N LEU A 219 -4.68 1.46 23.81
CA LEU A 219 -3.74 0.36 24.02
C LEU A 219 -2.34 0.81 23.60
N GLU A 220 -1.40 0.81 24.53
CA GLU A 220 0.00 1.12 24.28
C GLU A 220 0.87 -0.11 24.57
N ILE A 221 1.77 -0.42 23.66
CA ILE A 221 2.74 -1.51 23.80
C ILE A 221 4.12 -0.91 23.67
N SER A 222 4.99 -1.21 24.63
CA SER A 222 6.39 -0.78 24.60
C SER A 222 7.31 -1.94 24.97
N VAL A 223 8.47 -1.96 24.33
CA VAL A 223 9.52 -2.96 24.55
C VAL A 223 10.84 -2.23 24.61
N GLU A 224 11.67 -2.55 25.61
CA GLU A 224 12.95 -1.85 25.78
C GLU A 224 13.93 -2.13 24.63
N ARG A 225 13.93 -3.35 24.10
CA ARG A 225 14.81 -3.79 23.00
C ARG A 225 14.08 -4.69 22.01
N LEU A 226 14.08 -4.31 20.73
CA LEU A 226 13.50 -5.10 19.63
C LEU A 226 14.46 -6.11 18.99
N ASN A 227 15.75 -6.05 19.33
CA ASN A 227 16.77 -6.96 18.85
C ASN A 227 17.46 -7.60 20.05
N LEU A 228 17.49 -8.92 20.07
CA LEU A 228 18.06 -9.70 21.17
C LEU A 228 19.02 -10.74 20.62
N MET A 229 20.05 -11.07 21.39
CA MET A 229 20.87 -12.27 21.21
C MET A 229 20.19 -13.46 21.89
N ARG A 230 20.52 -14.68 21.44
CA ARG A 230 19.99 -15.91 22.04
C ARG A 230 20.25 -15.94 23.55
N GLY A 231 19.19 -16.15 24.33
CA GLY A 231 19.21 -16.20 25.78
C GLY A 231 19.09 -14.84 26.47
N GLU A 232 19.14 -13.72 25.73
CA GLU A 232 18.83 -12.41 26.30
C GLU A 232 17.34 -12.27 26.58
N THR A 233 17.03 -11.40 27.53
CA THR A 233 15.66 -11.02 27.88
C THR A 233 15.43 -9.52 27.70
N THR A 234 14.17 -9.13 27.52
CA THR A 234 13.73 -7.73 27.56
C THR A 234 12.36 -7.66 28.22
N SER A 235 11.99 -6.49 28.75
CA SER A 235 10.65 -6.25 29.26
C SER A 235 9.71 -5.82 28.14
N LEU A 236 8.50 -6.39 28.13
CA LEU A 236 7.32 -5.95 27.41
C LEU A 236 6.39 -5.27 28.42
N LEU A 237 5.98 -4.03 28.15
CA LEU A 237 4.99 -3.30 28.91
C LEU A 237 3.77 -3.05 28.02
N ILE A 238 2.63 -3.56 28.46
CA ILE A 238 1.32 -3.33 27.86
C ILE A 238 0.52 -2.45 28.82
N GLN A 239 0.02 -1.33 28.31
CA GLN A 239 -0.78 -0.37 29.07
C GLN A 239 -2.12 -0.17 28.38
N VAL A 240 -3.20 -0.24 29.15
CA VAL A 240 -4.55 0.13 28.70
C VAL A 240 -5.06 1.26 29.54
N SER A 241 -5.46 2.36 28.90
CA SER A 241 -6.02 3.55 29.55
C SER A 241 -7.45 3.84 29.08
N GLY A 242 -8.18 4.70 29.80
CA GLY A 242 -9.59 5.01 29.52
C GLY A 242 -10.58 4.07 30.22
N LEU A 243 -10.11 3.32 31.21
CA LEU A 243 -10.90 2.34 31.96
C LEU A 243 -11.79 2.96 33.05
N GLU A 244 -11.64 4.26 33.31
CA GLU A 244 -12.41 4.96 34.35
C GLU A 244 -13.93 4.85 34.09
N GLY A 245 -14.68 4.41 35.11
CA GLY A 245 -16.13 4.27 35.05
C GLY A 245 -16.64 3.00 34.35
N LEU A 246 -15.78 2.28 33.61
CA LEU A 246 -16.16 1.08 32.88
C LEU A 246 -16.51 -0.06 33.84
N GLN A 247 -17.70 -0.65 33.68
CA GLN A 247 -18.18 -1.76 34.53
C GLN A 247 -18.02 -3.14 33.88
N THR A 248 -17.69 -3.17 32.60
CA THR A 248 -17.53 -4.40 31.83
C THR A 248 -16.08 -4.82 31.76
N GLU A 249 -15.84 -6.12 31.83
CA GLU A 249 -14.52 -6.70 31.64
C GLU A 249 -13.97 -6.39 30.25
N VAL A 250 -12.65 -6.17 30.14
CA VAL A 250 -11.97 -5.86 28.88
C VAL A 250 -11.04 -7.00 28.50
N PRO A 251 -11.42 -7.87 27.56
CA PRO A 251 -10.54 -8.90 26.99
C PRO A 251 -9.42 -8.32 26.13
N ILE A 252 -8.22 -8.88 26.27
CA ILE A 252 -7.04 -8.57 25.48
C ILE A 252 -6.42 -9.88 25.01
N THR A 253 -6.04 -9.92 23.73
CA THR A 253 -5.21 -10.98 23.18
C THR A 253 -3.80 -10.46 22.96
N ILE A 254 -2.80 -11.23 23.37
CA ILE A 254 -1.37 -10.96 23.15
C ILE A 254 -0.82 -12.09 22.29
N THR A 255 -0.15 -11.74 21.18
CA THR A 255 0.36 -12.70 20.22
C THR A 255 1.84 -12.44 19.93
N ASN A 256 2.64 -13.48 20.04
CA ASN A 256 4.02 -13.52 19.59
C ASN A 256 4.03 -13.80 18.09
N GLU A 257 4.26 -12.77 17.29
CA GLU A 257 4.37 -12.86 15.83
C GLU A 257 5.72 -13.44 15.37
N SER A 258 6.61 -13.82 16.31
CA SER A 258 7.95 -14.34 16.04
C SER A 258 8.32 -15.51 16.97
N PRO A 259 7.51 -16.59 17.01
CA PRO A 259 7.67 -17.68 17.98
C PRO A 259 8.98 -18.49 17.80
N THR A 260 9.63 -18.37 16.64
CA THR A 260 10.95 -18.96 16.38
C THR A 260 12.10 -18.19 17.01
N ASN A 261 11.89 -16.89 17.29
CA ASN A 261 12.95 -15.96 17.73
C ASN A 261 12.84 -15.68 19.23
N ILE A 262 11.63 -15.61 19.75
CA ILE A 262 11.36 -15.31 21.15
C ILE A 262 10.30 -16.25 21.74
N SER A 263 10.26 -16.30 23.06
CA SER A 263 9.18 -16.87 23.85
C SER A 263 8.69 -15.82 24.84
N LEU A 264 7.37 -15.67 24.95
CA LEU A 264 6.74 -14.77 25.91
C LEU A 264 6.47 -15.50 27.23
N GLU A 265 6.69 -14.81 28.35
CA GLU A 265 6.19 -15.23 29.66
C GLU A 265 4.67 -15.36 29.62
N GLY A 266 4.14 -16.55 29.93
CA GLY A 266 2.71 -16.87 29.81
C GLY A 266 2.32 -17.58 28.51
N GLY A 267 3.25 -17.73 27.56
CA GLY A 267 3.03 -18.44 26.29
C GLY A 267 2.94 -17.51 25.09
N ASN A 268 3.08 -18.07 23.88
CA ASN A 268 3.14 -17.30 22.63
C ASN A 268 1.80 -16.65 22.24
N ASN A 269 0.69 -17.17 22.73
CA ASN A 269 -0.64 -16.59 22.56
C ASN A 269 -1.30 -16.57 23.95
N GLN A 270 -1.80 -15.41 24.36
CA GLN A 270 -2.41 -15.23 25.67
C GLN A 270 -3.71 -14.47 25.54
N GLU A 271 -4.71 -14.86 26.32
CA GLU A 271 -5.96 -14.14 26.49
C GLU A 271 -6.04 -13.68 27.94
N ILE A 272 -6.16 -12.38 28.14
CA ILE A 272 -6.18 -11.75 29.46
C ILE A 272 -7.45 -10.94 29.57
N THR A 273 -8.13 -11.04 30.71
CA THR A 273 -9.34 -10.29 30.99
C THR A 273 -9.05 -9.24 32.05
N ILE A 274 -9.12 -7.96 31.68
CA ILE A 274 -8.97 -6.85 32.62
C ILE A 274 -10.28 -6.64 33.35
N GLN A 275 -10.19 -6.58 34.68
CA GLN A 275 -11.23 -6.05 35.55
C GLN A 275 -10.94 -4.56 35.78
N PRO A 276 -11.74 -3.63 35.22
CA PRO A 276 -11.47 -2.20 35.39
C PRO A 276 -11.42 -1.81 36.87
N ASN A 277 -10.25 -1.32 37.32
CA ASN A 277 -10.02 -0.86 38.69
C ASN A 277 -9.09 0.36 38.67
N GLY A 278 -9.61 1.48 38.17
CA GLY A 278 -8.86 2.70 37.88
C GLY A 278 -8.93 3.07 36.41
N ASP A 279 -8.24 4.14 36.02
CA ASP A 279 -8.18 4.58 34.62
C ASP A 279 -7.18 3.78 33.78
N ILE A 280 -6.10 3.30 34.41
CA ILE A 280 -4.96 2.65 33.74
C ILE A 280 -4.75 1.25 34.30
N TYR A 281 -4.59 0.28 33.41
CA TYR A 281 -4.10 -1.07 33.69
C TYR A 281 -2.73 -1.26 33.05
N GLU A 282 -1.79 -1.85 33.78
CA GLU A 282 -0.44 -2.14 33.30
C GLU A 282 -0.11 -3.63 33.49
N LEU A 283 0.46 -4.22 32.45
CA LEU A 283 0.97 -5.58 32.45
C LEU A 283 2.42 -5.57 31.95
N SER A 284 3.33 -6.07 32.79
CA SER A 284 4.72 -6.28 32.41
C SER A 284 4.99 -7.77 32.23
N GLN A 285 5.58 -8.14 31.10
CA GLN A 285 5.99 -9.52 30.79
C GLN A 285 7.45 -9.59 30.37
N THR A 286 8.10 -10.70 30.71
CA THR A 286 9.45 -10.99 30.23
C THR A 286 9.41 -11.65 28.86
N ILE A 287 10.15 -11.11 27.90
CA ILE A 287 10.43 -11.77 26.62
C ILE A 287 11.80 -12.43 26.73
N THR A 288 11.93 -13.70 26.31
CA THR A 288 13.20 -14.41 26.23
C THR A 288 13.52 -14.79 24.79
N ALA A 289 14.69 -14.41 24.30
CA ALA A 289 15.15 -14.77 22.96
C ALA A 289 15.57 -16.24 22.88
N THR A 290 14.86 -17.03 22.09
CA THR A 290 15.23 -18.40 21.76
C THR A 290 16.27 -18.46 20.64
N GLN A 291 16.29 -17.43 19.78
CA GLN A 291 17.30 -17.18 18.75
C GLN A 291 17.69 -15.71 18.71
N GLY A 292 18.84 -15.39 18.10
CA GLY A 292 19.25 -14.00 17.92
C GLY A 292 18.52 -13.36 16.73
N GLY A 293 18.00 -12.14 16.89
CA GLY A 293 17.34 -11.41 15.82
C GLY A 293 16.32 -10.37 16.29
N SER A 294 15.63 -9.78 15.33
CA SER A 294 14.45 -8.96 15.57
C SER A 294 13.22 -9.83 15.85
N PHE A 295 12.24 -9.29 16.54
CA PHE A 295 10.96 -9.94 16.78
C PHE A 295 9.81 -8.93 16.73
N SER A 296 8.58 -9.44 16.70
CA SER A 296 7.36 -8.64 16.80
C SER A 296 6.38 -9.30 17.77
N VAL A 297 5.67 -8.47 18.54
CA VAL A 297 4.59 -8.85 19.45
C VAL A 297 3.43 -7.90 19.18
N SER A 298 2.22 -8.45 19.09
CA SER A 298 0.99 -7.68 18.95
C SER A 298 0.12 -7.86 20.19
N ALA A 299 -0.68 -6.85 20.50
CA ALA A 299 -1.79 -6.98 21.43
C ALA A 299 -3.02 -6.28 20.86
N THR A 300 -4.18 -6.83 21.15
CA THR A 300 -5.47 -6.34 20.62
C THR A 300 -6.51 -6.39 21.73
N ILE A 301 -7.26 -5.29 21.90
CA ILE A 301 -8.45 -5.29 22.75
C ILE A 301 -9.60 -5.87 21.94
N LEU A 302 -10.25 -6.92 22.47
CA LEU A 302 -11.41 -7.48 21.81
C LEU A 302 -12.66 -6.64 22.13
N PRO A 303 -13.55 -6.40 21.15
CA PRO A 303 -14.80 -5.67 21.33
C PRO A 303 -15.77 -6.41 22.29
N SER A 304 -16.47 -5.68 23.14
CA SER A 304 -17.40 -6.24 24.15
C SER A 304 -18.50 -7.14 23.58
N ASN A 305 -18.86 -6.93 22.31
CA ASN A 305 -20.02 -7.57 21.69
C ASN A 305 -19.69 -8.97 21.16
N GLU A 306 -18.41 -9.34 21.09
CA GLU A 306 -17.96 -10.65 20.62
C GLU A 306 -18.04 -11.72 21.74
N PHE A 307 -18.25 -11.34 23.00
CA PHE A 307 -18.25 -12.28 24.13
C PHE A 307 -19.50 -13.17 24.27
N ASN A 308 -20.61 -12.79 23.62
CA ASN A 308 -21.88 -13.55 23.73
C ASN A 308 -22.19 -14.43 22.51
N VAL A 309 -21.35 -14.40 21.48
CA VAL A 309 -21.51 -15.24 20.29
C VAL A 309 -20.15 -15.86 19.96
N LEU A 310 -19.65 -16.73 20.84
CA LEU A 310 -18.85 -17.84 20.34
C LEU A 310 -19.86 -18.80 19.70
N PRO A 311 -19.99 -18.86 18.35
CA PRO A 311 -20.54 -20.06 17.75
C PRO A 311 -19.70 -21.20 18.31
N ASN A 312 -20.35 -22.19 18.93
CA ASN A 312 -19.74 -23.38 19.52
C ASN A 312 -18.38 -23.64 18.87
N ASN A 313 -17.26 -23.46 19.59
CA ASN A 313 -15.89 -23.65 19.08
C ASN A 313 -15.86 -24.86 18.14
N GLU A 314 -16.01 -24.63 16.84
CA GLU A 314 -15.83 -25.68 15.86
C GLU A 314 -14.32 -25.92 15.86
N PRO A 315 -13.87 -27.10 16.29
CA PRO A 315 -12.46 -27.35 16.44
C PRO A 315 -11.80 -27.17 15.09
N LEU A 316 -10.91 -26.17 14.97
CA LEU A 316 -10.02 -26.06 13.83
C LEU A 316 -9.24 -27.38 13.74
N CYS A 317 -9.21 -27.97 12.56
CA CYS A 317 -8.51 -29.22 12.32
C CYS A 317 -7.22 -28.94 11.53
N ASN A 318 -6.22 -29.78 11.76
CA ASN A 318 -5.07 -29.82 10.88
C ASN A 318 -5.45 -30.55 9.58
N CYS A 319 -5.88 -29.77 8.59
CA CYS A 319 -6.30 -30.22 7.28
C CYS A 319 -5.09 -30.54 6.40
N ILE A 320 -5.05 -31.75 5.83
CA ILE A 320 -4.02 -32.15 4.87
C ILE A 320 -4.59 -32.13 3.45
N ILE A 321 -4.04 -31.27 2.59
CA ILE A 321 -4.36 -31.15 1.16
C ILE A 321 -3.05 -31.26 0.39
N ASP A 322 -2.92 -32.23 -0.52
CA ASP A 322 -1.72 -32.46 -1.34
C ASP A 322 -0.40 -32.47 -0.54
N ASP A 323 -0.40 -33.15 0.63
CA ASP A 323 0.70 -33.23 1.60
C ASP A 323 1.05 -31.94 2.36
N TYR A 324 0.26 -30.86 2.20
CA TYR A 324 0.41 -29.63 2.97
C TYR A 324 -0.62 -29.56 4.10
N SER A 325 -0.17 -29.03 5.24
CA SER A 325 -0.94 -28.90 6.48
C SER A 325 -1.46 -27.47 6.64
N TYR A 326 -2.77 -27.34 6.83
CA TYR A 326 -3.48 -26.07 7.01
C TYR A 326 -4.36 -26.15 8.26
N LEU A 327 -4.40 -25.09 9.06
CA LEU A 327 -5.28 -25.01 10.23
C LEU A 327 -6.58 -24.29 9.84
N ILE A 328 -7.62 -25.05 9.48
CA ILE A 328 -8.91 -24.53 9.00
C ILE A 328 -10.06 -25.35 9.61
N SER A 329 -11.32 -24.92 9.41
CA SER A 329 -12.46 -25.71 9.88
C SER A 329 -12.57 -27.05 9.11
N PRO A 330 -13.14 -28.10 9.73
CA PRO A 330 -13.33 -29.39 9.07
C PRO A 330 -14.14 -29.30 7.76
N GLU A 331 -15.18 -28.45 7.72
CA GLU A 331 -15.98 -28.23 6.50
C GLU A 331 -15.15 -27.62 5.38
N SER A 332 -14.36 -26.56 5.66
CA SER A 332 -13.47 -25.97 4.66
C SER A 332 -12.38 -26.95 4.21
N CYS A 333 -11.94 -27.84 5.10
CA CYS A 333 -10.99 -28.89 4.73
C CYS A 333 -11.59 -29.86 3.70
N GLU A 334 -12.81 -30.33 3.94
CA GLU A 334 -13.52 -31.24 3.04
C GLU A 334 -13.85 -30.57 1.69
N GLU A 335 -14.29 -29.30 1.70
CA GLU A 335 -14.57 -28.53 0.47
C GLU A 335 -13.33 -28.37 -0.43
N LEU A 336 -12.14 -28.29 0.17
CA LEU A 336 -10.86 -28.19 -0.55
C LEU A 336 -10.30 -29.56 -0.96
N GLY A 337 -11.02 -30.65 -0.71
CA GLY A 337 -10.57 -32.02 -0.98
C GLY A 337 -9.50 -32.53 -0.01
N GLY A 338 -9.34 -31.86 1.13
CA GLY A 338 -8.45 -32.28 2.22
C GLY A 338 -9.12 -33.24 3.20
N HIS A 339 -8.33 -33.71 4.16
CA HIS A 339 -8.84 -34.48 5.29
C HIS A 339 -8.19 -34.02 6.60
N CYS A 340 -8.96 -34.00 7.68
CA CYS A 340 -8.45 -33.67 9.01
C CYS A 340 -7.63 -34.84 9.57
N SER A 341 -6.39 -34.60 9.98
CA SER A 341 -5.59 -35.61 10.69
C SER A 341 -6.21 -35.89 12.06
N SER A 342 -6.59 -37.15 12.30
CA SER A 342 -7.34 -37.57 13.50
C SER A 342 -6.47 -38.12 14.63
N SER A 343 -5.14 -37.98 14.56
CA SER A 343 -4.23 -38.55 15.57
C SER A 343 -3.01 -37.68 15.87
N GLU A 344 -2.78 -37.43 17.15
CA GLU A 344 -1.59 -36.76 17.70
C GLU A 344 -0.26 -37.48 17.41
N HIS A 345 -0.27 -38.68 16.83
CA HIS A 345 0.91 -39.45 16.47
C HIS A 345 0.69 -40.06 15.08
N ASP A 346 1.35 -39.51 14.07
CA ASP A 346 1.99 -40.26 12.97
C ASP A 346 2.33 -39.30 11.81
N MET A 347 3.63 -38.98 11.67
CA MET A 347 4.19 -38.50 10.42
C MET A 347 5.12 -39.59 9.87
N PRO A 348 4.86 -40.14 8.67
CA PRO A 348 5.87 -40.84 7.91
C PRO A 348 6.42 -39.94 6.79
N LEU A 349 7.72 -39.67 6.87
CA LEU A 349 8.54 -39.24 5.73
C LEU A 349 8.78 -40.46 4.83
N SER A 350 8.25 -40.47 3.59
CA SER A 350 8.93 -40.95 2.36
C SER A 350 7.98 -41.20 1.17
N ASN A 351 8.30 -40.62 -0.01
CA ASN A 351 8.47 -41.26 -1.33
C ASN A 351 7.93 -40.48 -2.54
N ILE A 352 8.83 -39.72 -3.18
CA ILE A 352 9.28 -39.76 -4.60
C ILE A 352 8.41 -40.53 -5.64
N GLN A 353 7.92 -39.86 -6.71
CA GLN A 353 8.33 -39.96 -8.15
C GLN A 353 7.21 -39.80 -9.22
N ASN A 354 7.57 -39.03 -10.27
CA ASN A 354 7.17 -39.09 -11.70
C ASN A 354 5.77 -38.64 -12.17
N LEU A 355 5.77 -37.61 -13.03
CA LEU A 355 4.91 -37.52 -14.23
C LEU A 355 5.53 -36.55 -15.26
N GLU A 356 5.91 -37.09 -16.42
CA GLU A 356 6.30 -36.39 -17.64
C GLU A 356 5.08 -36.16 -18.55
N ASN A 357 5.13 -35.04 -19.29
CA ASN A 357 4.59 -34.73 -20.62
C ASN A 357 3.09 -34.95 -20.96
N ASP A 358 2.41 -33.88 -21.39
CA ASP A 358 1.99 -33.77 -22.81
C ASP A 358 1.57 -32.35 -23.26
N GLY A 359 1.94 -32.01 -24.50
CA GLY A 359 1.08 -31.30 -25.49
C GLY A 359 0.84 -29.78 -25.41
N THR A 360 1.71 -28.97 -26.02
CA THR A 360 1.37 -27.60 -26.49
C THR A 360 1.02 -27.60 -27.98
N SER A 361 -0.19 -27.15 -28.32
CA SER A 361 -0.65 -26.91 -29.70
C SER A 361 -0.47 -25.44 -30.10
N GLU A 362 0.34 -25.20 -31.15
CA GLU A 362 0.50 -23.91 -31.84
C GLU A 362 -0.71 -23.58 -32.74
N PHE A 363 -1.24 -22.36 -32.62
CA PHE A 363 -2.15 -21.76 -33.60
C PHE A 363 -1.44 -20.60 -34.31
N THR A 364 -1.31 -20.68 -35.64
CA THR A 364 -0.74 -19.61 -36.47
C THR A 364 -1.85 -18.93 -37.28
N PHE A 365 -2.02 -17.61 -37.10
CA PHE A 365 -2.77 -16.77 -38.05
C PHE A 365 -1.79 -15.94 -38.88
N ARG A 366 -1.90 -16.03 -40.21
CA ARG A 366 -1.29 -15.09 -41.16
C ARG A 366 -2.35 -14.09 -41.61
N ILE A 367 -2.15 -12.81 -41.32
CA ILE A 367 -2.83 -11.72 -42.01
C ILE A 367 -1.79 -10.93 -42.80
N LYS A 368 -2.11 -10.70 -44.08
CA LYS A 368 -1.33 -9.88 -45.01
C LYS A 368 -1.42 -8.41 -44.61
N GLN A 369 -0.26 -7.79 -44.43
CA GLN A 369 -0.10 -6.36 -44.17
C GLN A 369 -0.19 -5.59 -45.50
N LEU A 370 -1.13 -4.66 -45.59
CA LEU A 370 -1.22 -3.64 -46.63
C LEU A 370 -0.77 -2.31 -46.02
N SER A 371 0.16 -1.65 -46.71
CA SER A 371 0.78 -0.37 -46.36
C SER A 371 -0.21 0.79 -46.46
N ILE A 372 -0.71 1.28 -45.32
CA ILE A 372 -1.42 2.58 -45.18
C ILE A 372 -1.00 3.22 -43.83
N ASP A 373 0.29 3.22 -43.50
CA ASP A 373 0.74 3.62 -42.15
C ASP A 373 1.06 5.13 -42.03
N ASN A 374 1.26 5.84 -43.14
CA ASN A 374 1.68 7.25 -43.09
C ASN A 374 0.50 8.24 -43.13
N ASP A 375 -0.60 7.91 -43.81
CA ASP A 375 -1.76 8.82 -43.93
C ASP A 375 -2.70 8.75 -42.71
N ILE A 376 -2.62 7.66 -41.92
CA ILE A 376 -3.41 7.48 -40.68
C ILE A 376 -2.78 8.27 -39.54
N LYS A 377 -1.45 8.26 -39.43
CA LYS A 377 -0.72 8.95 -38.36
C LYS A 377 -0.90 10.47 -38.38
N ASP A 378 -0.86 11.07 -39.57
CA ASP A 378 -1.11 12.51 -39.73
C ASP A 378 -2.57 12.90 -39.40
N LEU A 379 -3.51 11.96 -39.50
CA LEU A 379 -4.92 12.15 -39.16
C LEU A 379 -5.18 11.94 -37.65
N GLU A 380 -4.51 10.97 -37.04
CA GLU A 380 -4.51 10.70 -35.60
C GLU A 380 -3.94 11.89 -34.83
N ASP A 381 -2.78 12.41 -35.23
CA ASP A 381 -2.14 13.57 -34.60
C ASP A 381 -3.02 14.85 -34.70
N SER A 382 -3.80 14.99 -35.78
CA SER A 382 -4.71 16.13 -36.01
C SER A 382 -6.02 16.02 -35.21
N ILE A 383 -6.47 14.79 -34.95
CA ILE A 383 -7.65 14.52 -34.12
C ILE A 383 -7.27 14.69 -32.64
N ASP A 384 -6.12 14.19 -32.22
CA ASP A 384 -5.64 14.29 -30.83
C ASP A 384 -5.40 15.75 -30.40
N ASP A 385 -4.79 16.59 -31.26
CA ASP A 385 -4.61 18.03 -30.96
C ASP A 385 -5.96 18.78 -30.81
N LYS A 386 -6.98 18.39 -31.58
CA LYS A 386 -8.33 18.98 -31.46
C LYS A 386 -9.09 18.44 -30.26
N TRP A 387 -8.89 17.17 -29.93
CA TRP A 387 -9.54 16.52 -28.80
C TRP A 387 -8.98 17.03 -27.48
N GLU A 388 -7.66 17.25 -27.38
CA GLU A 388 -7.04 17.91 -26.25
C GLU A 388 -7.51 19.37 -26.06
N LYS A 389 -7.63 20.15 -27.15
CA LYS A 389 -8.15 21.52 -27.07
C LYS A 389 -9.60 21.55 -26.59
N TRP A 390 -10.41 20.59 -27.00
CA TRP A 390 -11.79 20.46 -26.54
C TRP A 390 -11.87 19.99 -25.08
N HIS A 391 -11.04 19.02 -24.67
CA HIS A 391 -10.96 18.55 -23.29
C HIS A 391 -10.48 19.65 -22.33
N ARG A 392 -9.49 20.45 -22.71
CA ARG A 392 -9.03 21.60 -21.92
C ARG A 392 -10.12 22.66 -21.75
N ALA A 393 -10.85 23.00 -22.82
CA ALA A 393 -11.94 23.96 -22.77
C ALA A 393 -13.15 23.45 -21.95
N LYS A 394 -13.41 22.13 -21.99
CA LYS A 394 -14.45 21.48 -21.21
C LYS A 394 -14.06 21.38 -19.73
N HIS A 395 -12.85 20.96 -19.41
CA HIS A 395 -12.35 20.89 -18.04
C HIS A 395 -12.32 22.27 -17.39
N LEU A 396 -11.94 23.33 -18.12
CA LEU A 396 -11.99 24.69 -17.59
C LEU A 396 -13.42 25.13 -17.26
N LYS A 397 -14.39 24.77 -18.11
CA LYS A 397 -15.80 25.10 -17.94
C LYS A 397 -16.44 24.28 -16.82
N ASP A 398 -16.10 23.01 -16.72
CA ASP A 398 -16.61 22.09 -15.71
C ASP A 398 -16.01 22.44 -14.34
N SER A 399 -14.70 22.75 -14.26
CA SER A 399 -14.06 23.28 -13.03
C SER A 399 -14.58 24.65 -12.62
N LEU A 400 -14.89 25.56 -13.55
CA LEU A 400 -15.54 26.84 -13.23
C LEU A 400 -17.00 26.67 -12.79
N SER A 401 -17.70 25.65 -13.31
CA SER A 401 -19.06 25.31 -12.91
C SER A 401 -19.09 24.67 -11.53
N GLU A 402 -18.14 23.78 -11.22
CA GLU A 402 -17.96 23.21 -9.87
C GLU A 402 -17.58 24.28 -8.86
N LEU A 403 -16.61 25.15 -9.17
CA LEU A 403 -16.25 26.27 -8.28
C LEU A 403 -17.43 27.23 -8.02
N HIS A 404 -18.29 27.44 -9.02
CA HIS A 404 -19.49 28.25 -8.86
C HIS A 404 -20.56 27.55 -7.99
N ILE A 405 -20.72 26.23 -8.16
CA ILE A 405 -21.62 25.42 -7.34
C ILE A 405 -21.10 25.36 -5.89
N ASP A 406 -19.79 25.22 -5.68
CA ASP A 406 -19.16 25.21 -4.37
C ASP A 406 -19.28 26.57 -3.69
N LEU A 407 -19.08 27.68 -4.41
CA LEU A 407 -19.27 29.04 -3.87
C LEU A 407 -20.73 29.31 -3.47
N VAL A 408 -21.70 28.87 -4.28
CA VAL A 408 -23.14 29.00 -3.95
C VAL A 408 -23.53 28.08 -2.78
N THR A 409 -22.90 26.91 -2.68
CA THR A 409 -23.12 25.96 -1.58
C THR A 409 -22.53 26.50 -0.28
N ILE A 410 -21.34 27.10 -0.31
CA ILE A 410 -20.70 27.77 0.83
C ILE A 410 -21.58 28.92 1.37
N ASP A 411 -22.17 29.74 0.49
CA ASP A 411 -23.07 30.83 0.89
C ASP A 411 -24.33 30.29 1.59
N SER A 412 -24.86 29.15 1.15
CA SER A 412 -26.01 28.49 1.79
C SER A 412 -25.69 27.78 3.12
N VAL A 413 -24.44 27.36 3.31
CA VAL A 413 -23.95 26.69 4.53
C VAL A 413 -23.61 27.72 5.61
N LEU A 414 -23.16 28.93 5.26
CA LEU A 414 -22.82 30.02 6.17
C LEU A 414 -23.98 30.46 7.09
N ASP A 415 -25.23 30.24 6.69
CA ASP A 415 -26.43 30.53 7.51
C ASP A 415 -26.74 29.45 8.57
N ARG A 416 -26.07 28.29 8.53
CA ARG A 416 -26.31 27.13 9.42
C ARG A 416 -25.20 26.86 10.43
N ILE A 417 -24.09 27.60 10.38
CA ILE A 417 -22.95 27.39 11.28
C ILE A 417 -23.12 28.21 12.57
N PRO A 418 -22.82 27.65 13.77
CA PRO A 418 -22.77 28.42 15.01
C PRO A 418 -21.88 29.66 14.89
N GLU A 419 -22.32 30.81 15.42
CA GLU A 419 -21.68 32.14 15.24
C GLU A 419 -20.17 32.16 15.56
N ALA A 420 -19.70 31.32 16.49
CA ALA A 420 -18.27 31.20 16.82
C ALA A 420 -17.39 30.70 15.66
N TYR A 421 -17.93 29.90 14.75
CA TYR A 421 -17.23 29.44 13.54
C TYR A 421 -17.44 30.39 12.38
N LYS A 422 -18.58 31.09 12.32
CA LYS A 422 -18.84 32.14 11.35
C LYS A 422 -17.81 33.27 11.46
N ASP A 423 -17.40 33.64 12.68
CA ASP A 423 -16.31 34.60 12.88
C ASP A 423 -14.95 34.08 12.43
N LYS A 424 -14.65 32.78 12.62
CA LYS A 424 -13.39 32.19 12.12
C LYS A 424 -13.37 32.07 10.60
N LEU A 425 -14.47 31.62 10.00
CA LEU A 425 -14.63 31.51 8.56
C LEU A 425 -14.66 32.89 7.91
N LYS A 426 -15.36 33.85 8.50
CA LYS A 426 -15.35 35.25 8.05
C LYS A 426 -13.97 35.85 8.19
N LYS A 427 -13.20 35.54 9.24
CA LYS A 427 -11.82 35.98 9.36
C LYS A 427 -10.89 35.32 8.35
N ALA A 428 -11.12 34.05 8.01
CA ALA A 428 -10.38 33.34 6.95
C ALA A 428 -10.74 33.89 5.56
N ILE A 429 -12.03 34.13 5.28
CA ILE A 429 -12.54 34.78 4.07
C ILE A 429 -12.03 36.20 4.00
N ASP A 430 -12.08 36.99 5.07
CA ASP A 430 -11.54 38.36 5.12
C ASP A 430 -10.02 38.36 4.96
N SER A 431 -9.31 37.33 5.44
CA SER A 431 -7.88 37.13 5.20
C SER A 431 -7.57 36.73 3.76
N LEU A 432 -8.39 35.88 3.13
CA LEU A 432 -8.30 35.52 1.71
C LEU A 432 -8.69 36.67 0.81
N VAL A 433 -9.72 37.45 1.16
CA VAL A 433 -10.12 38.68 0.50
C VAL A 433 -9.05 39.73 0.68
N LYS A 434 -8.43 39.88 1.86
CA LYS A 434 -7.25 40.74 2.04
C LYS A 434 -6.04 40.27 1.24
N ALA A 435 -5.78 38.97 1.19
CA ALA A 435 -4.70 38.42 0.37
C ALA A 435 -4.98 38.66 -1.12
N ASN A 436 -6.23 38.48 -1.56
CA ASN A 436 -6.72 38.77 -2.91
C ASN A 436 -6.72 40.28 -3.23
N GLU A 437 -7.00 41.14 -2.24
CA GLU A 437 -6.91 42.60 -2.32
C GLU A 437 -5.44 43.06 -2.31
N GLN A 438 -4.54 42.35 -1.63
CA GLN A 438 -3.08 42.54 -1.69
C GLN A 438 -2.49 42.03 -3.01
N ILE A 439 -3.11 41.00 -3.60
CA ILE A 439 -2.89 40.53 -4.97
C ILE A 439 -3.45 41.53 -6.01
N SER A 440 -4.47 42.31 -5.63
CA SER A 440 -5.08 43.39 -6.43
C SER A 440 -4.30 44.70 -6.39
N GLU A 441 -3.26 44.85 -5.55
CA GLU A 441 -2.26 45.88 -5.79
C GLU A 441 -1.47 45.45 -7.02
N GLU A 442 -1.57 46.25 -8.10
CA GLU A 442 -0.94 46.02 -9.41
C GLU A 442 0.27 45.10 -9.30
N VAL A 443 0.16 43.85 -9.77
CA VAL A 443 1.30 42.94 -9.90
C VAL A 443 2.33 43.69 -10.71
N THR A 444 3.28 44.30 -10.02
CA THR A 444 4.23 45.18 -10.68
C THR A 444 5.07 44.31 -11.60
N ASN A 445 5.49 44.86 -12.75
CA ASN A 445 6.44 44.16 -13.61
C ASN A 445 7.68 43.66 -12.85
N ALA A 446 8.07 44.35 -11.77
CA ALA A 446 9.14 43.93 -10.87
C ALA A 446 8.82 42.64 -10.10
N ALA A 447 7.59 42.46 -9.61
CA ALA A 447 7.19 41.23 -8.92
C ALA A 447 7.20 40.01 -9.87
N LEU A 448 6.73 40.20 -11.10
CA LEU A 448 6.77 39.16 -12.14
C LEU A 448 8.20 38.83 -12.57
N GLU A 449 9.06 39.84 -12.69
CA GLU A 449 10.49 39.66 -12.97
C GLU A 449 11.20 38.88 -11.88
N ASN A 450 10.89 39.16 -10.61
CA ASN A 450 11.44 38.40 -9.48
C ASN A 450 10.95 36.95 -9.50
N ALA A 451 9.66 36.70 -9.73
CA ALA A 451 9.12 35.34 -9.80
C ALA A 451 9.76 34.51 -10.93
N ILE A 452 9.95 35.11 -12.11
CA ILE A 452 10.67 34.45 -13.22
C ILE A 452 12.13 34.19 -12.84
N ALA A 453 12.81 35.15 -12.21
CA ALA A 453 14.19 34.97 -11.77
C ALA A 453 14.33 33.85 -10.72
N ASP A 454 13.37 33.75 -9.78
CA ASP A 454 13.32 32.69 -8.77
C ASP A 454 13.06 31.32 -9.43
N ALA A 455 12.10 31.24 -10.37
CA ALA A 455 11.84 30.03 -11.14
C ALA A 455 13.07 29.59 -11.97
N GLN A 456 13.77 30.53 -12.60
CA GLN A 456 15.03 30.26 -13.31
C GLN A 456 16.11 29.74 -12.36
N ALA A 457 16.26 30.35 -11.19
CA ALA A 457 17.23 29.90 -10.18
C ALA A 457 16.90 28.49 -9.67
N ASN A 458 15.63 28.18 -9.45
CA ASN A 458 15.15 26.85 -9.04
C ASN A 458 15.40 25.81 -10.14
N LEU A 459 15.12 26.14 -11.41
CA LEU A 459 15.39 25.27 -12.54
C LEU A 459 16.90 24.96 -12.68
N GLU A 460 17.76 25.97 -12.54
CA GLU A 460 19.21 25.77 -12.58
C GLU A 460 19.71 24.93 -11.39
N ALA A 461 19.16 25.14 -10.18
CA ALA A 461 19.44 24.28 -9.03
C ALA A 461 19.00 22.83 -9.28
N CYS A 462 17.84 22.63 -9.91
CA CYS A 462 17.34 21.32 -10.29
C CYS A 462 18.25 20.62 -11.31
N LYS A 463 18.65 21.32 -12.38
CA LYS A 463 19.59 20.80 -13.39
C LYS A 463 20.93 20.40 -12.77
N ASN A 464 21.46 21.22 -11.86
CA ASN A 464 22.68 20.89 -11.12
C ASN A 464 22.51 19.63 -10.27
N ARG A 465 21.37 19.45 -9.59
CA ARG A 465 21.04 18.23 -8.84
C ARG A 465 21.00 17.01 -9.77
N VAL A 466 20.33 17.11 -10.92
CA VAL A 466 20.28 16.04 -11.93
C VAL A 466 21.69 15.65 -12.36
N SER A 467 22.54 16.60 -12.71
CA SER A 467 23.93 16.31 -13.09
C SER A 467 24.75 15.64 -11.98
N GLN A 468 24.51 15.98 -10.70
CA GLN A 468 25.16 15.30 -9.57
C GLN A 468 24.69 13.85 -9.42
N ILE A 469 23.40 13.58 -9.63
CA ILE A 469 22.84 12.23 -9.60
C ILE A 469 23.38 11.40 -10.77
N GLU A 470 23.46 11.97 -11.98
CA GLU A 470 24.05 11.29 -13.16
C GLU A 470 25.52 10.93 -12.92
N ALA A 471 26.32 11.83 -12.34
CA ALA A 471 27.70 11.53 -11.97
C ALA A 471 27.80 10.39 -10.93
N THR A 472 26.85 10.35 -9.98
CA THR A 472 26.77 9.26 -8.98
C THR A 472 26.37 7.94 -9.63
N GLN A 473 25.42 7.95 -10.56
CA GLN A 473 25.02 6.79 -11.33
C GLN A 473 26.21 6.23 -12.12
N GLU A 474 26.95 7.07 -12.85
CA GLU A 474 28.12 6.66 -13.64
C GLU A 474 29.20 6.03 -12.74
N GLN A 475 29.43 6.59 -11.56
CA GLN A 475 30.37 6.01 -10.60
C GLN A 475 29.90 4.63 -10.10
N GLN A 476 28.61 4.48 -9.79
CA GLN A 476 28.05 3.20 -9.34
C GLN A 476 28.09 2.12 -10.44
N GLU A 477 27.92 2.49 -11.71
CA GLU A 477 28.08 1.58 -12.84
C GLU A 477 29.52 1.06 -12.93
N LYS A 478 30.52 1.94 -12.77
CA LYS A 478 31.94 1.55 -12.71
C LYS A 478 32.25 0.64 -11.53
N ASP A 479 31.67 0.93 -10.36
CA ASP A 479 31.83 0.10 -9.16
C ASP A 479 31.22 -1.29 -9.37
N LEU A 480 30.06 -1.38 -10.02
CA LEU A 480 29.42 -2.65 -10.38
C LEU A 480 30.27 -3.45 -11.37
N GLU A 481 30.80 -2.81 -12.41
CA GLU A 481 31.70 -3.45 -13.38
C GLU A 481 32.97 -3.98 -12.71
N SER A 482 33.58 -3.19 -11.82
CA SER A 482 34.77 -3.61 -11.06
C SER A 482 34.48 -4.81 -10.15
N LEU A 483 33.32 -4.85 -9.49
CA LEU A 483 32.90 -6.00 -8.68
C LEU A 483 32.66 -7.25 -9.55
N GLU A 484 32.07 -7.09 -10.75
CA GLU A 484 31.88 -8.18 -11.69
C GLU A 484 33.22 -8.74 -12.20
N GLU A 485 34.22 -7.89 -12.45
CA GLU A 485 35.59 -8.31 -12.81
C GLU A 485 36.29 -9.06 -11.66
N GLU A 486 36.16 -8.57 -10.42
CA GLU A 486 36.69 -9.24 -9.23
C GLU A 486 36.04 -10.62 -9.03
N MET A 487 34.72 -10.72 -9.25
CA MET A 487 34.01 -12.01 -9.22
C MET A 487 34.53 -12.98 -10.28
N ASN A 488 34.70 -12.52 -11.52
CA ASN A 488 35.21 -13.37 -12.61
C ASN A 488 36.64 -13.85 -12.35
N THR A 489 37.50 -13.00 -11.78
CA THR A 489 38.87 -13.37 -11.40
C THR A 489 38.87 -14.47 -10.34
N LEU A 490 38.04 -14.34 -9.30
CA LEU A 490 37.88 -15.37 -8.27
C LEU A 490 37.30 -16.67 -8.82
N LEU A 491 36.38 -16.58 -9.79
CA LEU A 491 35.80 -17.75 -10.46
C LEU A 491 36.85 -18.48 -11.31
N ASP A 492 37.69 -17.76 -12.03
CA ASP A 492 38.78 -18.33 -12.82
C ASP A 492 39.81 -19.02 -11.92
N ASP A 493 40.16 -18.42 -10.79
CA ASP A 493 41.06 -19.04 -9.82
C ASP A 493 40.44 -20.28 -9.17
N LEU A 494 39.15 -20.24 -8.84
CA LEU A 494 38.41 -21.42 -8.38
C LEU A 494 38.41 -22.53 -9.44
N ASN A 495 38.18 -22.20 -10.71
CA ASN A 495 38.20 -23.18 -11.79
C ASN A 495 39.58 -23.80 -11.99
N LYS A 496 40.68 -23.05 -11.84
CA LYS A 496 42.05 -23.63 -11.87
C LYS A 496 42.24 -24.68 -10.77
N VAL A 497 41.73 -24.41 -9.57
CA VAL A 497 41.78 -25.37 -8.44
C VAL A 497 40.95 -26.61 -8.73
N LEU A 498 39.77 -26.45 -9.35
CA LEU A 498 38.90 -27.56 -9.73
C LEU A 498 39.50 -28.39 -10.87
N ASP A 499 40.14 -27.75 -11.86
CA ASP A 499 40.80 -28.41 -12.99
C ASP A 499 41.97 -29.31 -12.52
N ASP A 500 42.72 -28.89 -11.50
CA ASP A 500 43.79 -29.70 -10.90
C ASP A 500 43.24 -30.98 -10.21
N TYR A 501 41.95 -30.99 -9.84
CA TYR A 501 41.31 -32.09 -9.12
C TYR A 501 40.48 -33.01 -10.01
N CYS A 502 39.79 -32.46 -11.00
CA CYS A 502 38.85 -33.22 -11.82
C CYS A 502 39.49 -33.60 -13.16
N ILE A 503 40.05 -34.81 -13.19
CA ILE A 503 40.79 -35.38 -14.35
C ILE A 503 39.98 -35.34 -15.67
N ASP A 504 38.65 -35.31 -15.59
CA ASP A 504 37.74 -35.30 -16.73
C ASP A 504 37.12 -33.92 -17.05
N ASN A 505 37.59 -32.84 -16.41
CA ASN A 505 37.00 -31.49 -16.52
C ASN A 505 35.49 -31.43 -16.17
N SER A 506 34.97 -32.39 -15.40
CA SER A 506 33.56 -32.41 -15.02
C SER A 506 33.19 -31.35 -13.97
N CYS A 507 34.16 -30.85 -13.21
CA CYS A 507 33.94 -29.89 -12.14
C CYS A 507 34.21 -28.48 -12.63
N LYS A 508 33.16 -27.76 -13.03
CA LYS A 508 33.26 -26.36 -13.43
C LYS A 508 32.36 -25.50 -12.56
N ALA A 509 32.94 -24.49 -11.94
CA ALA A 509 32.18 -23.41 -11.32
C ALA A 509 31.72 -22.42 -12.40
N SER A 510 30.48 -21.94 -12.27
CA SER A 510 29.91 -20.93 -13.15
C SER A 510 29.02 -19.96 -12.39
N PHE A 511 28.95 -18.73 -12.88
CA PHE A 511 27.93 -17.77 -12.46
C PHE A 511 26.73 -17.81 -13.39
N THR A 512 25.55 -17.67 -12.81
CA THR A 512 24.33 -17.34 -13.55
C THR A 512 23.86 -15.96 -13.13
N LYS A 513 23.85 -15.00 -14.07
CA LYS A 513 23.25 -13.68 -13.85
C LYS A 513 21.74 -13.80 -14.05
N LYS A 514 20.98 -13.50 -13.01
CA LYS A 514 19.52 -13.50 -13.03
C LYS A 514 19.00 -12.25 -13.74
N ALA A 515 17.71 -12.26 -14.10
CA ALA A 515 17.05 -11.13 -14.76
C ALA A 515 17.07 -9.86 -13.90
N ASP A 516 17.12 -9.98 -12.58
CA ASP A 516 17.21 -8.85 -11.64
C ASP A 516 18.62 -8.24 -11.55
N GLY A 517 19.61 -8.81 -12.24
CA GLY A 517 21.02 -8.43 -12.24
C GLY A 517 21.87 -9.11 -11.17
N THR A 518 21.28 -9.91 -10.28
CA THR A 518 22.04 -10.62 -9.23
C THR A 518 22.71 -11.89 -9.77
N PHE A 519 23.75 -12.34 -9.08
CA PHE A 519 24.50 -13.54 -9.45
C PHE A 519 24.24 -14.71 -8.49
N SER A 520 24.18 -15.92 -9.05
CA SER A 520 24.26 -17.19 -8.30
C SER A 520 25.48 -17.99 -8.77
N LEU A 521 26.26 -18.49 -7.81
CA LEU A 521 27.36 -19.40 -8.06
C LEU A 521 26.85 -20.84 -8.08
N ASN A 522 27.14 -21.58 -9.15
CA ASN A 522 26.84 -23.00 -9.29
C ASN A 522 28.15 -23.77 -9.49
N TYR A 523 28.37 -24.82 -8.71
CA TYR A 523 29.53 -25.69 -8.85
C TYR A 523 29.21 -27.08 -8.25
N ASP A 524 29.85 -28.11 -8.79
CA ASP A 524 29.77 -29.48 -8.29
C ASP A 524 31.13 -29.88 -7.69
N ILE A 525 31.13 -30.33 -6.42
CA ILE A 525 32.30 -30.94 -5.78
C ILE A 525 32.09 -32.45 -5.72
N PRO A 526 33.02 -33.27 -6.24
CA PRO A 526 32.99 -34.72 -6.06
C PRO A 526 32.94 -35.14 -4.58
N LYS A 527 32.26 -36.26 -4.31
CA LYS A 527 32.15 -36.77 -2.93
C LYS A 527 33.50 -37.26 -2.39
N GLU A 528 34.43 -37.57 -3.28
CA GLU A 528 35.76 -38.11 -2.98
C GLU A 528 36.82 -37.03 -2.69
N THR A 529 36.51 -35.73 -2.82
CA THR A 529 37.47 -34.65 -2.53
C THR A 529 37.93 -34.70 -1.07
N ASP A 530 39.25 -34.70 -0.84
CA ASP A 530 39.82 -34.72 0.50
C ASP A 530 39.56 -33.41 1.27
N GLY A 531 39.80 -33.48 2.59
CA GLY A 531 39.50 -32.39 3.51
C GLY A 531 40.26 -31.09 3.22
N VAL A 532 41.51 -31.17 2.76
CA VAL A 532 42.34 -29.98 2.51
C VAL A 532 41.82 -29.21 1.31
N THR A 533 41.46 -29.93 0.24
CA THR A 533 40.91 -29.29 -0.97
C THR A 533 39.52 -28.74 -0.73
N ARG A 534 38.69 -29.40 0.08
CA ARG A 534 37.40 -28.83 0.49
C ARG A 534 37.55 -27.54 1.28
N GLU A 535 38.53 -27.46 2.18
CA GLU A 535 38.84 -26.25 2.92
C GLU A 535 39.26 -25.13 1.96
N TYR A 536 40.14 -25.43 1.01
CA TYR A 536 40.59 -24.46 0.01
C TYR A 536 39.45 -23.97 -0.90
N ILE A 537 38.61 -24.87 -1.42
CA ILE A 537 37.41 -24.50 -2.19
C ILE A 537 36.48 -23.62 -1.34
N SER A 538 36.31 -23.96 -0.06
CA SER A 538 35.47 -23.18 0.87
C SER A 538 35.97 -21.75 1.08
N GLU A 539 37.29 -21.53 1.09
CA GLU A 539 37.88 -20.19 1.14
C GLU A 539 37.50 -19.35 -0.09
N PHE A 540 37.63 -19.91 -1.30
CA PHE A 540 37.21 -19.25 -2.54
C PHE A 540 35.71 -19.00 -2.58
N THR A 541 34.90 -20.00 -2.22
CA THR A 541 33.43 -19.85 -2.19
C THR A 541 33.03 -18.74 -1.21
N SER A 542 33.66 -18.67 -0.03
CA SER A 542 33.42 -17.62 0.95
C SER A 542 33.82 -16.23 0.43
N ALA A 543 34.96 -16.12 -0.26
CA ALA A 543 35.39 -14.88 -0.91
C ALA A 543 34.39 -14.44 -2.00
N ILE A 544 33.95 -15.35 -2.86
CA ILE A 544 32.95 -15.10 -3.89
C ILE A 544 31.63 -14.63 -3.28
N TYR A 545 31.13 -15.29 -2.24
CA TYR A 545 29.90 -14.88 -1.56
C TYR A 545 30.02 -13.47 -0.94
N LYS A 546 31.18 -13.12 -0.39
CA LYS A 546 31.44 -11.79 0.15
C LYS A 546 31.37 -10.72 -0.94
N ILE A 547 31.95 -10.95 -2.11
CA ILE A 547 31.88 -10.02 -3.24
C ILE A 547 30.47 -9.96 -3.84
N THR A 548 29.79 -11.11 -3.96
CA THR A 548 28.40 -11.17 -4.44
C THR A 548 27.46 -10.38 -3.52
N ALA A 549 27.68 -10.42 -2.21
CA ALA A 549 26.94 -9.61 -1.25
C ALA A 549 27.22 -8.10 -1.40
N LYS A 550 28.47 -7.70 -1.70
CA LYS A 550 28.81 -6.30 -2.04
C LYS A 550 28.10 -5.87 -3.33
N HIS A 551 28.17 -6.69 -4.38
CA HIS A 551 27.51 -6.45 -5.67
C HIS A 551 26.01 -6.24 -5.49
N ARG A 552 25.32 -7.12 -4.75
CA ARG A 552 23.88 -6.96 -4.46
C ARG A 552 23.55 -5.63 -3.78
N ARG A 553 24.39 -5.16 -2.84
CA ARG A 553 24.20 -3.86 -2.17
C ARG A 553 24.43 -2.68 -3.11
N ALA A 554 25.48 -2.75 -3.93
CA ALA A 554 25.77 -1.75 -4.95
C ALA A 554 24.62 -1.67 -5.98
N LEU A 555 24.12 -2.82 -6.44
CA LEU A 555 23.01 -2.91 -7.39
C LEU A 555 21.71 -2.31 -6.82
N LYS A 556 21.40 -2.57 -5.54
CA LYS A 556 20.26 -1.95 -4.87
C LYS A 556 20.39 -0.41 -4.83
N THR A 557 21.57 0.08 -4.50
CA THR A 557 21.86 1.53 -4.42
C THR A 557 21.78 2.18 -5.80
N HIS A 558 22.27 1.49 -6.82
CA HIS A 558 22.20 1.92 -8.21
C HIS A 558 20.76 2.02 -8.72
N LYS A 559 19.93 0.99 -8.47
CA LYS A 559 18.49 1.05 -8.81
C LYS A 559 17.78 2.24 -8.14
N GLN A 560 18.05 2.49 -6.86
CA GLN A 560 17.49 3.66 -6.17
C GLN A 560 17.97 4.98 -6.79
N THR A 561 19.23 5.04 -7.23
CA THR A 561 19.80 6.24 -7.86
C THR A 561 19.15 6.50 -9.22
N LEU A 562 18.86 5.46 -10.00
CA LEU A 562 18.11 5.57 -11.25
C LEU A 562 16.69 6.10 -11.04
N GLU A 563 15.98 5.59 -10.03
CA GLU A 563 14.65 6.11 -9.67
C GLU A 563 14.71 7.58 -9.27
N ASN A 564 15.66 7.95 -8.41
CA ASN A 564 15.85 9.34 -7.99
C ASN A 564 16.22 10.26 -9.16
N LEU A 565 16.94 9.74 -10.16
CA LEU A 565 17.31 10.48 -11.37
C LEU A 565 16.09 10.74 -12.25
N GLU A 566 15.24 9.74 -12.43
CA GLU A 566 13.98 9.87 -13.18
C GLU A 566 13.07 10.91 -12.51
N ASP A 567 12.85 10.77 -11.19
CA ASP A 567 12.06 11.73 -10.40
C ASP A 567 12.63 13.16 -10.52
N ALA A 568 13.97 13.31 -10.41
CA ALA A 568 14.60 14.62 -10.51
C ALA A 568 14.52 15.25 -11.91
N LYS A 569 14.54 14.43 -12.97
CA LYS A 569 14.38 14.91 -14.36
C LYS A 569 12.94 15.37 -14.62
N GLU A 570 11.96 14.65 -14.09
CA GLU A 570 10.55 15.03 -14.15
C GLU A 570 10.31 16.36 -13.42
N ASP A 571 10.81 16.51 -12.18
CA ASP A 571 10.74 17.77 -11.42
C ASP A 571 11.32 18.95 -12.22
N CYS A 572 12.47 18.76 -12.88
CA CYS A 572 13.08 19.82 -13.69
C CYS A 572 12.24 20.15 -14.93
N SER A 573 11.59 19.16 -15.55
CA SER A 573 10.71 19.38 -16.69
C SER A 573 9.47 20.20 -16.30
N GLU A 574 8.89 19.94 -15.13
CA GLU A 574 7.76 20.71 -14.61
C GLU A 574 8.17 22.16 -14.31
N LEU A 575 9.33 22.38 -13.70
CA LEU A 575 9.89 23.71 -13.46
C LEU A 575 10.16 24.46 -14.78
N GLU A 576 10.64 23.76 -15.81
CA GLU A 576 10.85 24.34 -17.14
C GLU A 576 9.51 24.74 -17.79
N ASP A 577 8.47 23.94 -17.63
CA ASP A 577 7.12 24.26 -18.10
C ASP A 577 6.49 25.42 -17.34
N ALA A 578 6.63 25.47 -16.01
CA ALA A 578 6.16 26.58 -15.18
C ALA A 578 6.87 27.89 -15.54
N LEU A 579 8.20 27.85 -15.70
CA LEU A 579 8.98 28.99 -16.15
C LEU A 579 8.51 29.48 -17.53
N ARG A 580 8.32 28.58 -18.49
CA ARG A 580 7.82 28.91 -19.83
C ARG A 580 6.44 29.58 -19.76
N LYS A 581 5.52 29.08 -18.93
CA LYS A 581 4.22 29.71 -18.71
C LYS A 581 4.34 31.11 -18.10
N ALA A 582 5.25 31.30 -17.14
CA ALA A 582 5.50 32.61 -16.53
C ALA A 582 6.08 33.62 -17.53
N GLU A 583 7.01 33.20 -18.38
CA GLU A 583 7.58 34.02 -19.46
C GLU A 583 6.52 34.39 -20.51
N ASP A 584 5.66 33.45 -20.89
CA ASP A 584 4.53 33.69 -21.80
C ASP A 584 3.51 34.67 -21.22
N ALA A 585 3.18 34.55 -19.92
CA ALA A 585 2.29 35.47 -19.22
C ALA A 585 2.88 36.89 -19.20
N LYS A 586 4.19 37.02 -18.93
CA LYS A 586 4.90 38.29 -19.01
C LYS A 586 4.83 38.90 -20.41
N ALA A 587 5.06 38.10 -21.45
CA ALA A 587 5.02 38.56 -22.83
C ALA A 587 3.63 39.09 -23.24
N LYS A 588 2.57 38.52 -22.66
CA LYS A 588 1.17 38.92 -22.91
C LYS A 588 0.69 40.06 -22.01
N SER A 589 1.49 40.48 -21.03
CA SER A 589 1.04 41.36 -19.93
C SER A 589 -0.20 40.81 -19.21
N ASP A 590 -0.32 39.48 -19.13
CA ASP A 590 -1.42 38.79 -18.49
C ASP A 590 -1.07 38.49 -17.03
N TYR A 591 -1.17 39.53 -16.20
CA TYR A 591 -0.81 39.49 -14.79
C TYR A 591 -1.65 38.49 -13.98
N LYS A 592 -2.83 38.11 -14.48
CA LYS A 592 -3.69 37.12 -13.82
C LYS A 592 -3.11 35.71 -13.97
N ALA A 593 -2.70 35.33 -15.18
CA ALA A 593 -2.08 34.03 -15.44
C ALA A 593 -0.75 33.84 -14.67
N ALA A 594 0.02 34.91 -14.50
CA ALA A 594 1.26 34.88 -13.71
C ALA A 594 1.01 34.65 -12.20
N LEU A 595 -0.13 35.11 -11.70
CA LEU A 595 -0.46 35.03 -10.29
C LEU A 595 -1.08 33.68 -9.92
N GLU A 596 -1.82 33.08 -10.85
CA GLU A 596 -2.29 31.68 -10.76
C GLU A 596 -1.11 30.71 -10.58
N LEU A 597 0.00 30.90 -11.30
CA LEU A 597 1.23 30.09 -11.15
C LEU A 597 1.86 30.19 -9.76
N LYS A 598 1.89 31.40 -9.17
CA LYS A 598 2.46 31.61 -7.83
C LYS A 598 1.61 30.96 -6.73
N VAL A 599 0.28 30.99 -6.90
CA VAL A 599 -0.65 30.35 -5.97
C VAL A 599 -0.54 28.82 -6.07
N GLU A 600 -0.36 28.26 -7.26
CA GLU A 600 -0.08 26.82 -7.41
C GLU A 600 1.19 26.41 -6.63
N ASP A 601 2.29 27.18 -6.75
CA ASP A 601 3.53 26.91 -6.02
C ASP A 601 3.40 27.06 -4.49
N GLU A 602 2.64 28.04 -4.00
CA GLU A 602 2.46 28.27 -2.55
C GLU A 602 1.47 27.30 -1.91
N CYS A 603 0.39 26.91 -2.62
CA CYS A 603 -0.60 25.94 -2.15
C CYS A 603 -0.03 24.52 -2.06
N ASP A 604 0.99 24.18 -2.85
CA ASP A 604 1.63 22.87 -2.77
C ASP A 604 2.55 22.74 -1.53
N VAL A 605 2.93 23.84 -0.85
CA VAL A 605 3.87 23.87 0.32
C VAL A 605 3.16 23.77 1.68
N SER A 606 1.85 24.01 1.75
CA SER A 606 1.02 23.91 2.96
C SER A 606 0.26 22.59 3.05
#